data_AF-A0A5E4Q5I4-F1
#
_entry.id   AF-A0A5E4Q5I4-F1
#
_cell.length_a   1.000
_cell.length_b   1.000
_cell.length_c   1.000
_cell.angle_alpha   90.00
_cell.angle_beta   90.00
_cell.angle_gamma   90.00
#
_symmetry.space_group_name_H-M   'P 1'
#
loop_
_entity.id
_entity.type
_entity.pdbx_description
1 polymer ?
#
loop_
_entity_poly.entity_id
_entity_poly.type
_entity_poly.pdbx_seq_one_letter_code
_entity_poly.pdbx_strand_id
1 'polypeptide(L)'
;MVEEDEYACVNKVQLKIKDTSGIKKKKKKKSNKDTEKAIEAEVKEQVKQQDVQKRTKAELAFQKMQEKMQKQRIQQKAEMTHKQRVEKFNQHLDSLTEHFDIPKVSWTK
;
A
#
# COMPACT_ATOMS: atom_id res chain seq x y z
N MET A 1 24.45 -21.31 15.96
CA MET A 1 23.49 -20.76 14.97
C MET A 1 23.72 -19.28 14.93
N VAL A 2 24.30 -18.76 13.85
CA VAL A 2 24.43 -17.32 13.63
C VAL A 2 23.12 -16.90 13.00
N GLU A 3 22.27 -16.20 13.75
CA GLU A 3 21.06 -15.60 13.21
C GLU A 3 21.49 -14.48 12.27
N GLU A 4 21.24 -14.65 10.96
CA GLU A 4 21.36 -13.55 10.01
C GLU A 4 20.29 -12.51 10.37
N ASP A 5 20.74 -11.41 10.97
CA ASP A 5 19.90 -10.25 11.28
C ASP A 5 19.35 -9.70 9.97
N GLU A 6 18.07 -10.01 9.70
CA GLU A 6 17.29 -9.61 8.52
C GLU A 6 17.32 -8.08 8.30
N TYR A 7 17.65 -7.32 9.33
CA TYR A 7 17.74 -5.87 9.34
C TYR A 7 19.19 -5.35 9.29
N ALA A 8 20.18 -6.20 9.04
CA ALA A 8 21.56 -5.75 8.83
C ALA A 8 21.71 -4.83 7.61
N CYS A 9 20.84 -4.99 6.60
CA CYS A 9 20.86 -4.20 5.37
C CYS A 9 20.22 -2.81 5.51
N VAL A 10 19.48 -2.52 6.59
CA VAL A 10 18.78 -1.24 6.72
C VAL A 10 19.70 -0.15 7.28
N ASN A 11 19.59 1.05 6.71
CA ASN A 11 20.38 2.19 7.12
C ASN A 11 19.93 2.69 8.51
N LYS A 12 20.73 2.42 9.55
CA LYS A 12 20.42 2.72 10.97
C LYS A 12 20.54 4.20 11.33
N VAL A 13 20.80 5.09 10.37
CA VAL A 13 20.99 6.52 10.61
C VAL A 13 19.65 7.25 10.74
N GLN A 14 19.52 8.12 11.73
CA GLN A 14 18.35 8.98 11.93
C GLN A 14 18.06 9.82 10.67
N LEU A 15 16.84 9.67 10.13
CA LEU A 15 16.41 10.35 8.91
C LEU A 15 16.34 11.87 9.12
N LYS A 16 17.32 12.61 8.59
CA LYS A 16 17.29 14.07 8.56
C LYS A 16 16.36 14.53 7.43
N ILE A 17 15.12 14.85 7.79
CA ILE A 17 14.16 15.49 6.90
C ILE A 17 14.69 16.90 6.62
N LYS A 18 14.84 17.24 5.34
CA LYS A 18 15.30 18.57 4.98
C LYS A 18 14.16 19.54 5.22
N ASP A 19 14.35 20.40 6.22
CA ASP A 19 13.44 21.47 6.61
C ASP A 19 12.88 22.21 5.38
N THR A 20 11.60 22.54 5.46
CA THR A 20 10.84 23.33 4.48
C THR A 20 11.27 24.81 4.43
N SER A 21 12.46 25.14 4.94
CA SER A 21 13.03 26.49 4.91
C SER A 21 13.97 26.67 3.70
N GLY A 22 13.40 27.17 2.61
CA GLY A 22 14.15 27.78 1.51
C GLY A 22 14.56 26.81 0.41
N ILE A 23 13.83 26.87 -0.71
CA ILE A 23 14.18 26.22 -1.98
C ILE A 23 15.44 26.88 -2.54
N LYS A 24 16.62 26.40 -2.12
CA LYS A 24 17.85 26.53 -2.90
C LYS A 24 17.91 25.33 -3.84
N LYS A 25 17.69 25.56 -5.14
CA LYS A 25 17.85 24.58 -6.22
C LYS A 25 19.28 24.02 -6.19
N LYS A 26 19.49 22.93 -5.44
CA LYS A 26 20.76 22.21 -5.39
C LYS A 26 20.75 21.18 -6.52
N LYS A 27 21.69 21.33 -7.45
CA LYS A 27 22.00 20.43 -8.58
C LYS A 27 21.75 18.96 -8.20
N LYS A 28 20.82 18.29 -8.89
CA LYS A 28 20.42 16.88 -8.65
C LYS A 28 21.69 16.01 -8.72
N LYS A 29 22.17 15.53 -7.56
CA LYS A 29 23.32 14.62 -7.47
C LYS A 29 22.97 13.31 -8.18
N LYS A 30 23.90 12.84 -9.01
CA LYS A 30 23.86 11.61 -9.82
C LYS A 30 23.51 10.35 -9.03
N SER A 31 23.81 10.33 -7.71
CA SER A 31 23.70 9.16 -6.83
C SER A 31 22.28 8.63 -6.59
N ASN A 32 21.23 9.44 -6.81
CA ASN A 32 19.84 8.96 -6.60
C ASN A 32 19.28 8.24 -7.84
N LYS A 33 19.94 8.38 -9.00
CA LYS A 33 19.53 7.74 -10.24
C LYS A 33 20.00 6.29 -10.31
N ASP A 34 21.12 5.99 -9.68
CA ASP A 34 21.71 4.65 -9.68
C ASP A 34 21.00 3.71 -8.70
N THR A 35 20.49 4.25 -7.58
CA THR A 35 19.62 3.52 -6.64
C THR A 35 18.24 3.21 -7.23
N GLU A 36 17.60 4.17 -7.92
CA GLU A 36 16.33 3.92 -8.63
C GLU A 36 16.48 2.83 -9.70
N LYS A 37 17.58 2.86 -10.47
CA LYS A 37 17.87 1.85 -11.49
C LYS A 37 18.17 0.46 -10.93
N ALA A 38 18.83 0.37 -9.77
CA ALA A 38 19.11 -0.89 -9.11
C ALA A 38 17.79 -1.55 -8.63
N ILE A 39 16.90 -0.77 -8.00
CA ILE A 39 15.58 -1.23 -7.58
C ILE A 39 14.74 -1.66 -8.79
N GLU A 40 14.80 -0.92 -9.89
CA GLU A 40 14.04 -1.24 -11.11
C GLU A 40 14.56 -2.50 -11.83
N ALA A 41 15.86 -2.79 -11.71
CA ALA A 41 16.47 -4.02 -12.22
C ALA A 41 16.10 -5.24 -11.34
N GLU A 42 16.13 -5.09 -10.03
CA GLU A 42 15.78 -6.14 -9.06
C GLU A 42 14.30 -6.52 -9.15
N VAL A 43 13.41 -5.52 -9.29
CA VAL A 43 11.98 -5.75 -9.53
C VAL A 43 11.74 -6.49 -10.86
N LYS A 44 12.48 -6.15 -11.92
CA LYS A 44 12.38 -6.87 -13.22
C LYS A 44 12.88 -8.31 -13.13
N GLU A 45 13.90 -8.58 -12.33
CA GLU A 45 14.46 -9.91 -12.16
C GLU A 45 13.51 -10.80 -11.33
N GLN A 46 12.91 -10.27 -10.28
CA GLN A 46 11.88 -10.97 -9.49
C GLN A 46 10.60 -11.25 -10.30
N VAL A 47 10.15 -10.30 -11.14
CA VAL A 47 9.01 -10.51 -12.04
C VAL A 47 9.29 -11.60 -13.08
N LYS A 48 10.52 -11.68 -13.61
CA LYS A 48 10.91 -12.74 -14.54
C LYS A 48 10.97 -14.12 -13.88
N GLN A 49 11.46 -14.22 -12.65
CA GLN A 49 11.51 -15.50 -11.93
C GLN A 49 10.11 -16.05 -11.60
N GLN A 50 9.12 -15.18 -11.37
CA GLN A 50 7.71 -15.58 -11.19
C GLN A 50 7.02 -16.03 -12.49
N ASP A 51 7.54 -15.65 -13.65
CA ASP A 51 7.00 -16.04 -14.97
C ASP A 51 7.48 -17.45 -15.39
N VAL A 52 8.56 -17.95 -14.77
CA VAL A 52 9.11 -19.30 -15.03
C VAL A 52 8.26 -20.40 -14.39
N GLN A 53 7.54 -20.09 -13.30
CA GLN A 53 6.47 -20.97 -12.82
C GLN A 53 5.27 -20.83 -13.76
N LYS A 54 5.11 -21.77 -14.69
CA LYS A 54 4.02 -21.80 -15.68
C LYS A 54 2.67 -21.65 -14.98
N ARG A 55 2.17 -20.41 -14.93
CA ARG A 55 0.87 -20.10 -14.32
C ARG A 55 -0.23 -20.94 -14.94
N THR A 56 -1.18 -21.36 -14.13
CA THR A 56 -2.32 -22.12 -14.62
C THR A 56 -3.18 -21.26 -15.55
N LYS A 57 -3.95 -21.89 -16.45
CA LYS A 57 -4.89 -21.15 -17.32
C LYS A 57 -5.86 -20.26 -16.51
N ALA A 58 -6.23 -20.72 -15.32
CA ALA A 58 -7.08 -19.99 -14.39
C ALA A 58 -6.36 -18.74 -13.81
N GLU A 59 -5.11 -18.88 -13.38
CA GLU A 59 -4.30 -17.76 -12.90
C GLU A 59 -4.06 -16.71 -13.98
N LEU A 60 -3.77 -17.12 -15.21
CA LEU A 60 -3.62 -16.20 -16.35
C LEU A 60 -4.91 -15.42 -16.64
N ALA A 61 -6.07 -16.07 -16.54
CA ALA A 61 -7.36 -15.41 -16.71
C ALA A 61 -7.65 -14.42 -15.56
N PHE A 62 -7.37 -14.81 -14.33
CA PHE A 62 -7.52 -13.95 -13.15
C PHE A 62 -6.63 -12.71 -13.23
N GLN A 63 -5.35 -12.89 -13.60
CA GLN A 63 -4.41 -11.77 -13.75
C GLN A 63 -4.86 -10.78 -14.83
N LYS A 64 -5.31 -11.26 -15.99
CA LYS A 64 -5.88 -10.40 -17.05
C LYS A 64 -7.10 -9.62 -16.56
N MET A 65 -7.95 -10.24 -15.75
CA MET A 65 -9.10 -9.55 -15.15
C MET A 65 -8.64 -8.50 -14.13
N GLN A 66 -7.67 -8.84 -13.28
CA GLN A 66 -7.12 -7.96 -12.26
C GLN A 66 -6.45 -6.72 -12.88
N GLU A 67 -5.68 -6.89 -13.96
CA GLU A 67 -5.08 -5.80 -14.74
C GLU A 67 -6.14 -4.85 -15.33
N LYS A 68 -7.24 -5.40 -15.87
CA LYS A 68 -8.37 -4.59 -16.37
C LYS A 68 -8.99 -3.75 -15.24
N MET A 69 -9.19 -4.35 -14.07
CA MET A 69 -9.78 -3.70 -12.91
C MET A 69 -8.79 -2.78 -12.16
N GLN A 70 -7.49 -2.94 -12.38
CA GLN A 70 -6.45 -2.19 -11.69
C GLN A 70 -6.59 -0.69 -11.92
N LYS A 71 -6.86 -0.27 -13.16
CA LYS A 71 -7.05 1.14 -13.50
C LYS A 71 -8.21 1.76 -12.73
N GLN A 72 -9.34 1.07 -12.70
CA GLN A 72 -10.54 1.51 -11.96
C GLN A 72 -10.26 1.57 -10.45
N ARG A 73 -9.60 0.54 -9.89
CA ARG A 73 -9.23 0.52 -8.47
C ARG A 73 -8.26 1.64 -8.10
N ILE A 74 -7.27 1.93 -8.96
CA ILE A 74 -6.34 3.04 -8.76
C ILE A 74 -7.10 4.36 -8.75
N GLN A 75 -8.00 4.57 -9.72
CA GLN A 75 -8.82 5.77 -9.81
C GLN A 75 -9.67 5.94 -8.55
N GLN A 76 -10.42 4.93 -8.13
CA GLN A 76 -11.25 4.97 -6.91
C GLN A 76 -10.43 5.24 -5.64
N LYS A 77 -9.23 4.67 -5.52
CA LYS A 77 -8.34 4.93 -4.39
C LYS A 77 -7.78 6.36 -4.40
N ALA A 78 -7.54 6.92 -5.59
CA ALA A 78 -7.04 8.28 -5.76
C ALA A 78 -8.14 9.33 -5.55
N GLU A 79 -9.40 8.99 -5.84
CA GLU A 79 -10.57 9.88 -5.66
C GLU A 79 -10.81 10.27 -4.19
N MET A 80 -10.52 9.39 -3.24
CA MET A 80 -10.76 9.65 -1.82
C MET A 80 -9.47 9.83 -1.04
N THR A 81 -9.35 10.97 -0.36
CA THR A 81 -8.29 11.20 0.62
C THR A 81 -8.47 10.29 1.85
N HIS A 82 -7.39 10.07 2.61
CA HIS A 82 -7.47 9.28 3.85
C HIS A 82 -8.48 9.88 4.83
N LYS A 83 -8.48 11.20 5.00
CA LYS A 83 -9.41 11.92 5.87
C LYS A 83 -10.87 11.65 5.48
N GLN A 84 -11.20 11.78 4.20
CA GLN A 84 -12.56 11.50 3.71
C GLN A 84 -12.96 10.03 3.91
N ARG A 85 -12.00 9.10 3.82
CA ARG A 85 -12.25 7.68 4.09
C ARG A 85 -12.57 7.45 5.57
N VAL A 86 -11.84 8.10 6.47
CA VAL A 86 -12.09 8.05 7.92
C VAL A 86 -13.43 8.72 8.26
N GLU A 87 -13.72 9.88 7.68
CA GLU A 87 -15.01 10.57 7.87
C GLU A 87 -16.19 9.69 7.42
N LYS A 88 -16.11 9.08 6.23
CA LYS A 88 -17.15 8.13 5.74
C LYS A 88 -17.28 6.90 6.63
N PHE A 89 -16.15 6.38 7.14
CA PHE A 89 -16.16 5.25 8.04
C PHE A 89 -16.85 5.59 9.37
N ASN A 90 -16.54 6.75 9.95
CA ASN A 90 -17.18 7.22 11.17
C ASN A 90 -18.67 7.46 10.96
N GLN A 91 -19.06 8.11 9.85
CA GLN A 91 -20.48 8.28 9.48
C GLN A 91 -21.21 6.93 9.36
N HIS A 92 -20.54 5.90 8.83
CA HIS A 92 -21.11 4.57 8.73
C HIS A 92 -21.30 3.92 10.11
N LEU A 93 -20.30 4.05 11.01
CA LEU A 93 -20.39 3.57 12.38
C LEU A 93 -21.50 4.27 13.18
N ASP A 94 -21.64 5.59 13.03
CA ASP A 94 -22.69 6.36 13.69
C ASP A 94 -24.10 5.96 13.19
N SER A 95 -24.21 5.52 11.93
CA SER A 95 -25.45 5.03 11.36
C SER A 95 -25.77 3.58 11.74
N LEU A 96 -24.79 2.81 12.24
CA LEU A 96 -25.01 1.41 12.59
C LEU A 96 -25.74 1.34 13.93
N THR A 97 -26.70 0.42 14.01
CA THR A 97 -27.43 0.16 15.25
C THR A 97 -26.50 -0.45 16.29
N GLU A 98 -26.50 0.12 17.49
CA GLU A 98 -25.74 -0.45 18.63
C GLU A 98 -26.20 -1.87 18.98
N HIS A 99 -27.49 -2.16 18.79
CA HIS A 99 -28.12 -3.43 19.13
C HIS A 99 -28.59 -4.13 17.84
N PHE A 100 -28.09 -5.35 17.63
CA PHE A 100 -28.43 -6.20 16.47
C PHE A 100 -29.58 -7.18 16.75
N ASP A 101 -30.21 -7.07 17.92
CA ASP A 101 -31.32 -7.93 18.34
C ASP A 101 -32.49 -7.08 18.87
N ILE A 102 -33.69 -7.60 18.73
CA ILE A 102 -34.92 -6.89 19.09
C ILE A 102 -35.08 -7.01 20.62
N PRO A 103 -35.29 -5.89 21.33
CA PRO A 103 -35.50 -5.96 22.77
C PRO A 103 -36.72 -6.83 23.09
N LYS A 104 -36.55 -7.74 24.05
CA LYS A 104 -37.63 -8.65 24.48
C LYS A 104 -38.73 -7.85 25.17
N VAL A 105 -39.97 -8.09 24.78
CA VAL A 105 -41.17 -7.45 25.36
C VAL A 105 -41.54 -8.15 26.67
N SER A 106 -40.75 -7.93 27.71
CA SER A 106 -41.18 -8.14 29.09
C SER A 106 -41.11 -6.79 29.79
N TRP A 107 -42.28 -6.21 30.06
CA TRP A 107 -42.42 -4.92 30.71
C TRP A 107 -41.87 -5.00 32.14
N THR A 108 -40.76 -4.34 32.41
CA THR A 108 -40.37 -3.80 33.72
C THR A 108 -39.17 -2.88 33.50
N LYS A 109 -39.20 -1.71 34.14
CA LYS A 109 -38.21 -0.64 33.97
C LYS A 109 -36.94 -0.92 34.76
#